data_AF-A0A6B3KRW5-F1
#
_entry.id   AF-A0A6B3KRW5-F1
#
_cell.length_a   1.000
_cell.length_b   1.000
_cell.length_c   1.000
_cell.angle_alpha   90.00
_cell.angle_beta   90.00
_cell.angle_gamma   90.00
#
_symmetry.space_group_name_H-M   'P 1'
#
loop_
_entity.id
_entity.type
_entity.pdbx_description
1 polymer ?
#
loop_
_entity_poly.entity_id
_entity_poly.type
_entity_poly.pdbx_seq_one_letter_code
_entity_poly.pdbx_strand_id
1 'polypeptide(L)' 'MARPTDTERGARIALDYAESKLIQRDLFPSRRAPSLKFWREIKAIATEHLAECKALREARA' A
#
# COMPACT_ATOMS: atom_id res chain seq x y z
N MET A 1 -22.84 -0.29 5.78
CA MET A 1 -21.39 -0.21 5.48
C MET A 1 -20.77 0.87 6.36
N ALA A 2 -19.86 0.51 7.26
CA ALA A 2 -19.11 1.50 8.04
C ALA A 2 -18.18 2.32 7.12
N ARG A 3 -18.05 3.62 7.39
CA ARG A 3 -17.17 4.52 6.62
C ARG A 3 -15.71 4.04 6.76
N PRO A 4 -14.90 4.02 5.69
CA PRO A 4 -13.48 3.70 5.80
C PRO A 4 -12.78 4.63 6.79
N THR A 5 -11.91 4.08 7.63
CA THR A 5 -11.08 4.89 8.53
C THR A 5 -9.99 5.61 7.74
N ASP A 6 -9.44 6.69 8.28
CA ASP A 6 -8.31 7.39 7.64
C ASP A 6 -7.11 6.47 7.45
N THR A 7 -6.92 5.50 8.36
CA THR A 7 -5.90 4.45 8.25
C THR A 7 -6.13 3.55 7.03
N GLU A 8 -7.36 3.09 6.82
CA GLU A 8 -7.71 2.26 5.66
C GLU A 8 -7.55 3.04 4.34
N ARG A 9 -7.91 4.33 4.36
CA ARG A 9 -7.72 5.22 3.21
C ARG A 9 -6.23 5.42 2.89
N GLY A 10 -5.41 5.65 3.91
CA GLY A 10 -3.95 5.77 3.77
C GLY A 10 -3.32 4.50 3.21
N ALA A 11 -3.73 3.33 3.70
CA ALA A 11 -3.22 2.05 3.22
C ALA A 11 -3.59 1.80 1.74
N ARG A 12 -4.79 2.18 1.29
CA ARG A 12 -5.16 2.12 -0.15
C ARG A 12 -4.30 3.04 -1.00
N ILE A 13 -4.08 4.29 -0.58
CA ILE A 13 -3.23 5.24 -1.30
C ILE A 13 -1.79 4.71 -1.40
N ALA A 14 -1.26 4.17 -0.30
CA ALA A 14 0.09 3.62 -0.26
C ALA A 14 0.23 2.39 -1.19
N LEU A 15 -0.78 1.52 -1.21
CA LEU A 15 -0.81 0.35 -2.09
C LEU A 15 -0.82 0.78 -3.57
N ASP A 16 -1.75 1.65 -3.97
CA ASP A 16 -1.86 2.14 -5.34
C ASP A 16 -0.55 2.80 -5.79
N TYR A 17 0.06 3.60 -4.91
CA TYR A 17 1.32 4.28 -5.22
C TYR A 17 2.47 3.28 -5.37
N ALA A 18 2.60 2.31 -4.46
CA ALA A 18 3.64 1.28 -4.55
C ALA A 18 3.51 0.43 -5.82
N GLU A 19 2.30 0.08 -6.22
CA GLU A 19 2.04 -0.67 -7.46
C GLU A 19 2.46 0.12 -8.70
N SER A 20 2.15 1.42 -8.74
CA SER A 20 2.60 2.29 -9.84
C SER A 20 4.13 2.31 -9.97
N LYS A 21 4.85 2.27 -8.85
CA LYS A 21 6.33 2.29 -8.81
C LYS A 21 6.97 0.95 -9.12
N LEU A 22 6.28 -0.15 -8.87
CA LEU A 22 6.74 -1.48 -9.26
C LEU A 22 6.60 -1.75 -10.76
N ILE A 23 5.62 -1.13 -11.41
CA ILE A 23 5.40 -1.25 -12.87
C ILE A 23 6.33 -0.32 -13.65
N GLN A 24 6.65 0.86 -13.11
CA GLN A 24 7.59 1.79 -13.74
C GLN A 24 9.02 1.21 -13.73
N ARG A 25 9.40 0.56 -14.84
CA ARG A 25 10.79 0.23 -15.12
C ARG A 25 11.54 1.55 -15.33
N ASP A 26 12.46 1.87 -14.42
CA ASP A 26 13.18 3.13 -14.47
C ASP A 26 14.12 3.14 -15.68
N LEU A 27 13.68 3.79 -16.77
CA LEU A 27 14.45 3.88 -18.02
C LEU A 27 15.65 4.81 -17.87
N PHE A 28 15.62 5.70 -16.89
CA PHE A 28 16.68 6.67 -16.59
C PHE A 28 16.90 6.71 -15.08
N PRO A 29 17.58 5.71 -14.50
CA PRO A 29 17.77 5.62 -13.06
C PRO A 29 18.54 6.83 -12.56
N SER A 30 17.81 7.80 -12.01
CA SER A 30 18.41 8.86 -11.22
C SER A 30 18.85 8.26 -9.88
N ARG A 31 20.00 8.67 -9.35
CA ARG A 31 20.59 8.10 -8.11
C ARG A 31 19.70 8.19 -6.85
N ARG A 32 18.50 8.77 -6.94
CA ARG A 32 17.59 9.03 -5.80
C ARG A 32 16.32 8.18 -5.81
N ALA A 33 16.10 7.31 -6.80
CA ALA A 33 14.92 6.46 -6.81
C ALA A 33 15.04 5.36 -5.73
N PRO A 34 14.02 5.15 -4.87
CA PRO A 34 14.01 4.03 -3.94
C PRO A 34 14.03 2.69 -4.67
N SER A 35 14.69 1.69 -4.07
CA SER A 35 14.81 0.37 -4.68
C SER A 35 13.46 -0.34 -4.87
N LEU A 36 13.39 -1.28 -5.81
CA LEU A 36 12.20 -2.13 -5.98
C LEU A 36 11.87 -2.92 -4.71
N LYS A 37 12.88 -3.31 -3.91
CA LYS A 37 12.68 -3.98 -2.62
C LYS A 37 11.86 -3.11 -1.67
N PHE A 38 12.21 -1.83 -1.56
CA PHE A 38 11.49 -0.86 -0.74
C PHE A 38 10.01 -0.76 -1.14
N TRP A 39 9.72 -0.66 -2.45
CA TRP A 39 8.33 -0.61 -2.91
C TRP A 39 7.55 -1.92 -2.68
N ARG A 40 8.22 -3.08 -2.75
CA ARG A 40 7.61 -4.37 -2.39
C ARG A 40 7.25 -4.44 -0.90
N GLU A 41 8.11 -3.91 -0.03
CA GLU A 41 7.86 -3.84 1.41
C GLU A 41 6.66 -2.94 1.72
N ILE A 42 6.58 -1.75 1.10
CA ILE A 42 5.40 -0.86 1.24
C ILE A 42 4.12 -1.59 0.80
N LYS A 43 4.17 -2.27 -0.35
CA LYS A 43 3.02 -3.03 -0.85
C LYS A 43 2.57 -4.09 0.17
N ALA A 44 3.50 -4.89 0.71
CA ALA A 44 3.19 -5.93 1.69
C ALA A 44 2.52 -5.35 2.95
N ILE A 45 3.12 -4.32 3.54
CA ILE A 45 2.59 -3.67 4.74
C ILE A 45 1.21 -3.07 4.46
N ALA A 46 1.03 -2.36 3.35
CA ALA A 46 -0.26 -1.78 2.99
C ALA A 46 -1.34 -2.86 2.81
N THR A 47 -1.01 -4.00 2.22
CA THR A 47 -1.96 -5.13 2.10
C THR A 47 -2.32 -5.75 3.45
N GLU A 48 -1.36 -5.91 4.36
CA GLU A 48 -1.60 -6.43 5.71
C GLU A 48 -2.52 -5.50 6.51
N HIS A 49 -2.25 -4.19 6.48
CA HIS A 49 -3.09 -3.20 7.16
C HIS A 49 -4.54 -3.18 6.63
N LEU A 50 -4.74 -3.36 5.32
CA LEU A 50 -6.09 -3.46 4.75
C LEU A 50 -6.79 -4.74 5.18
N ALA A 51 -6.07 -5.85 5.26
CA ALA A 51 -6.60 -7.13 5.74
C ALA A 51 -7.00 -7.02 7.23
N GLU A 52 -6.17 -6.39 8.06
CA GLU A 52 -6.47 -6.12 9.47
C GLU A 52 -7.70 -5.23 9.63
N CYS A 53 -7.78 -4.12 8.88
CA CYS A 53 -8.95 -3.23 8.91
C CYS A 53 -10.24 -3.97 8.50
N LYS A 54 -10.14 -4.88 7.52
CA LYS A 54 -11.26 -5.73 7.10
C LYS A 54 -11.67 -6.70 8.22
N ALA A 55 -10.71 -7.40 8.82
CA ALA A 55 -10.96 -8.33 9.91
C ALA A 55 -11.60 -7.64 11.13
N LEU A 56 -11.13 -6.44 11.50
CA LEU A 56 -11.72 -5.64 12.58
C LEU A 56 -13.15 -5.19 12.27
N ARG A 57 -13.47 -4.92 11.00
CA ARG A 57 -14.84 -4.60 10.58
C ARG A 57 -15.76 -5.81 10.65
N GLU A 58 -15.27 -6.99 10.25
CA GLU A 58 -16.02 -8.25 10.32
C GLU A 58 -16.23 -8.70 11.76
N ALA A 59 -15.25 -8.56 12.65
CA ALA A 59 -15.37 -8.90 14.06
C ALA A 59 -16.33 -7.98 14.85
N ARG A 60 -16.63 -6.79 14.31
CA ARG A 60 -17.56 -5.82 14.92
C ARG A 60 -18.99 -5.94 14.37
N ALA A 61 -19.18 -6.68 13.27
CA ALA A 61 -20.49 -6.90 12.62
C ALA A 61 -21.22 -8.09 13.26
#